data_AF-A0A7S0NV19-F1
#
_entry.id   AF-A0A7S0NV19-F1
#
_cell.length_a   1.000
_cell.length_b   1.000
_cell.length_c   1.000
_cell.angle_alpha   90.00
_cell.angle_beta   90.00
_cell.angle_gamma   90.00
#
_symmetry.space_group_name_H-M   'P 1'
#
loop_
_entity.id
_entity.type
_entity.pdbx_description
1 polymer ?
#
loop_
_entity_poly.entity_id
_entity_poly.type
_entity_poly.pdbx_seq_one_letter_code
_entity_poly.pdbx_strand_id
1 'polypeptide(L)'
;TATFATLLRGLAGSKRQENARADNEQMLPLELWGYEASPFVRPVREKLCALCLKHVVIPTSRGSANRDRLIERTGVQFQVPFLSDPNTGVELFESPDILDYLEEVYTA
;
A
#
# COMPACT_ATOMS: atom_id res chain seq x y z
N THR A 1 -23.32 -6.97 27.22
CA THR A 1 -22.62 -8.23 26.90
C THR A 1 -22.28 -8.25 25.42
N ALA A 2 -21.19 -7.58 25.04
CA ALA A 2 -20.77 -7.45 23.64
C ALA A 2 -19.41 -8.13 23.45
N THR A 3 -19.42 -9.45 23.27
CA THR A 3 -18.19 -10.26 23.13
C THR A 3 -18.21 -11.17 21.89
N PHE A 4 -19.10 -10.95 20.92
CA PHE A 4 -19.35 -11.95 19.87
C PHE A 4 -19.09 -11.53 18.40
N ALA A 5 -18.54 -10.34 18.14
CA ALA A 5 -18.30 -9.88 16.76
C ALA A 5 -16.81 -9.72 16.39
N THR A 6 -15.89 -10.46 17.02
CA THR A 6 -14.45 -10.43 16.70
C THR A 6 -13.92 -11.73 16.05
N LEU A 7 -14.72 -12.80 15.98
CA LEU A 7 -14.21 -14.14 15.61
C LEU A 7 -14.33 -14.54 14.12
N LEU A 8 -14.96 -13.73 13.25
CA LEU A 8 -15.11 -14.07 11.82
C LEU A 8 -14.09 -13.42 10.88
N ARG A 9 -13.24 -12.52 11.39
CA ARG A 9 -12.03 -12.06 10.70
C ARG A 9 -10.84 -12.57 11.50
N GLY A 10 -10.60 -13.87 11.43
CA GLY A 10 -9.47 -14.51 12.12
C GLY A 10 -8.21 -13.73 11.80
N LEU A 11 -7.66 -13.03 12.79
CA LEU A 11 -6.33 -12.40 12.79
C LEU A 11 -5.85 -11.95 11.40
N ALA A 12 -6.69 -11.24 10.65
CA ALA A 12 -6.40 -10.78 9.28
C ALA A 12 -5.52 -9.51 9.32
N GLY A 13 -4.57 -9.55 10.24
CA GLY A 13 -3.46 -8.65 10.43
C GLY A 13 -2.40 -9.47 11.13
N SER A 14 -1.24 -9.61 10.48
CA SER A 14 0.01 -10.14 11.07
C SER A 14 0.33 -11.63 10.85
N LYS A 15 0.03 -12.20 9.68
CA LYS A 15 0.93 -13.25 9.16
C LYS A 15 1.74 -12.66 8.01
N ARG A 16 3.04 -12.55 8.25
CA ARG A 16 4.04 -12.28 7.22
C ARG A 16 3.89 -13.35 6.13
N GLN A 17 3.90 -12.94 4.86
CA GLN A 17 3.91 -13.85 3.72
C GLN A 17 5.16 -14.74 3.82
N GLU A 18 5.02 -16.06 3.65
CA GLU A 18 6.12 -16.99 3.87
C GLU A 18 7.27 -16.81 2.86
N ASN A 19 6.95 -16.39 1.64
CA ASN A 19 7.90 -16.04 0.58
C ASN A 19 8.37 -14.57 0.65
N ALA A 20 8.02 -13.80 1.69
CA ALA A 20 8.49 -12.42 1.81
C ALA A 20 10.02 -12.38 2.01
N ARG A 21 10.70 -11.64 1.14
CA ARG A 21 12.16 -11.50 1.14
C ARG A 21 12.69 -11.06 2.52
N ALA A 22 13.85 -11.58 2.92
CA ALA A 22 14.35 -11.42 4.29
C ALA A 22 14.80 -9.99 4.64
N ASP A 23 15.15 -9.18 3.65
CA ASP A 23 15.66 -7.82 3.75
C ASP A 23 14.58 -6.72 3.65
N ASN A 24 13.32 -7.08 3.39
CA ASN A 24 12.19 -6.15 3.28
C ASN A 24 12.08 -5.17 4.46
N GLU A 25 12.40 -5.64 5.67
CA GLU A 25 12.32 -4.82 6.89
C GLU A 25 13.42 -3.74 6.98
N GLN A 26 14.51 -3.88 6.22
CA GLN A 26 15.66 -2.95 6.24
C GLN A 26 15.56 -1.85 5.17
N MET A 27 14.65 -2.01 4.21
CA MET A 27 14.48 -1.10 3.08
C MET A 27 13.88 0.25 3.48
N LEU A 28 14.04 1.23 2.57
CA LEU A 28 13.45 2.55 2.73
C LEU A 28 11.92 2.45 2.68
N PRO A 29 11.21 3.30 3.43
CA PRO A 29 9.76 3.26 3.47
C PRO A 29 9.16 3.66 2.11
N LEU A 30 8.29 2.82 1.56
CA LEU A 30 7.55 3.11 0.33
C LEU A 30 6.47 4.16 0.58
N GLU A 31 6.21 5.02 -0.40
CA GLU A 31 5.15 6.03 -0.31
C GLU A 31 3.88 5.52 -1.00
N LEU A 32 2.80 5.33 -0.23
CA LEU A 32 1.49 4.96 -0.76
C LEU A 32 0.55 6.16 -0.68
N TRP A 33 0.21 6.71 -1.84
CA TRP A 33 -0.75 7.81 -1.97
C TRP A 33 -2.16 7.23 -2.15
N GLY A 34 -3.06 7.58 -1.22
CA GLY A 34 -4.41 7.03 -1.21
C GLY A 34 -5.18 7.43 0.04
N TYR A 35 -6.38 6.88 0.20
CA TYR A 35 -7.19 7.08 1.41
C TYR A 35 -7.85 5.76 1.82
N GLU A 36 -8.13 5.62 3.12
CA GLU A 36 -8.54 4.35 3.73
C GLU A 36 -9.85 3.77 3.15
N ALA A 37 -10.81 4.64 2.84
CA ALA A 37 -12.11 4.23 2.32
C ALA A 37 -12.09 3.81 0.84
N SER A 38 -10.94 3.89 0.16
CA SER A 38 -10.83 3.46 -1.24
C SER A 38 -10.76 1.92 -1.32
N PRO A 39 -11.62 1.28 -2.14
CA PRO A 39 -11.60 -0.18 -2.31
C PRO A 39 -10.30 -0.69 -2.93
N PHE A 40 -9.58 0.14 -3.69
CA PHE A 40 -8.35 -0.22 -4.39
C PHE A 40 -7.08 -0.04 -3.54
N VAL A 41 -7.10 0.87 -2.57
CA VAL A 41 -5.95 1.13 -1.67
C VAL A 41 -5.83 0.04 -0.61
N ARG A 42 -6.97 -0.52 -0.19
CA ARG A 42 -7.04 -1.58 0.81
C ARG A 42 -6.17 -2.82 0.47
N PRO A 43 -6.31 -3.47 -0.69
CA PRO A 43 -5.50 -4.65 -1.02
C PRO A 43 -4.00 -4.35 -1.11
N VAL A 44 -3.62 -3.18 -1.66
CA VAL A 44 -2.21 -2.77 -1.70
C VAL A 44 -1.61 -2.63 -0.30
N ARG A 45 -2.35 -2.00 0.63
CA ARG A 45 -1.91 -1.88 2.02
C ARG A 45 -1.81 -3.24 2.72
N GLU A 46 -2.79 -4.12 2.50
CA GLU A 46 -2.76 -5.48 3.05
C GLU A 46 -1.53 -6.24 2.53
N LYS A 47 -1.18 -6.11 1.25
CA LYS A 47 0.03 -6.71 0.66
C LYS A 47 1.33 -6.11 1.23
N LEU A 48 1.44 -4.79 1.36
CA LEU A 48 2.60 -4.13 1.99
C LEU A 48 2.82 -4.63 3.43
N CYS A 49 1.73 -4.75 4.20
CA CYS A 49 1.78 -5.32 5.55
C CYS A 49 2.18 -6.81 5.55
N ALA A 50 1.64 -7.60 4.61
CA ALA A 50 1.98 -9.02 4.48
C ALA A 50 3.46 -9.24 4.14
N LEU A 51 4.04 -8.37 3.32
CA LEU A 51 5.46 -8.41 2.94
C LEU A 51 6.39 -7.77 3.99
N CYS A 52 5.83 -7.26 5.09
CA CYS A 52 6.57 -6.52 6.13
C CYS A 52 7.36 -5.31 5.59
N LEU A 53 6.84 -4.67 4.54
CA LEU A 53 7.45 -3.48 3.95
C LEU A 53 7.05 -2.23 4.75
N LYS A 54 8.07 -1.45 5.14
CA LYS A 54 7.86 -0.12 5.70
C LYS A 54 7.20 0.76 4.65
N HIS A 55 6.15 1.46 5.03
CA HIS A 55 5.46 2.37 4.11
C HIS A 55 4.84 3.56 4.84
N VAL A 56 4.75 4.69 4.13
CA VAL A 56 4.08 5.91 4.56
C VAL A 56 2.84 6.09 3.71
N VAL A 57 1.67 6.14 4.36
CA VAL A 57 0.41 6.42 3.68
C VAL A 57 0.19 7.93 3.65
N ILE A 58 0.13 8.49 2.45
CA ILE A 58 -0.12 9.92 2.26
C ILE A 58 -1.61 10.09 1.94
N PRO A 59 -2.41 10.66 2.86
CA PRO A 59 -3.86 10.73 2.71
C PRO A 59 -4.23 11.71 1.59
N THR A 60 -4.97 11.22 0.59
CA THR A 60 -5.43 12.00 -0.57
C THR A 60 -6.96 12.10 -0.66
N SER A 61 -7.61 12.23 0.50
CA SER A 61 -9.06 12.43 0.61
C SER A 61 -9.54 13.65 -0.18
N ARG A 62 -10.82 13.66 -0.56
CA ARG A 62 -11.44 14.78 -1.30
C ARG A 62 -11.25 16.09 -0.53
N GLY A 63 -10.74 17.12 -1.22
CA GLY A 63 -10.47 18.45 -0.64
C GLY A 63 -9.13 18.57 0.11
N SER A 64 -8.29 17.52 0.15
CA SER A 64 -6.94 17.62 0.72
C SER A 64 -5.96 18.27 -0.27
N ALA A 65 -5.04 19.09 0.22
CA ALA A 65 -3.94 19.64 -0.59
C ALA A 65 -3.01 18.54 -1.16
N ASN A 66 -2.96 17.37 -0.52
CA ASN A 66 -2.22 16.22 -1.02
C ASN A 66 -2.79 15.67 -2.33
N ARG A 67 -4.10 15.87 -2.57
CA ARG A 67 -4.73 15.53 -3.85
C ARG A 67 -4.14 16.36 -4.98
N ASP A 68 -4.00 17.67 -4.75
CA ASP A 68 -3.45 18.60 -5.74
C ASP A 68 -1.97 18.31 -5.96
N ARG A 69 -1.21 18.04 -4.89
CA ARG A 69 0.20 17.59 -4.98
C ARG A 69 0.36 16.30 -5.79
N LEU A 70 -0.55 15.34 -5.65
CA LEU A 70 -0.51 14.11 -6.43
C LEU A 70 -0.72 14.39 -7.92
N ILE A 71 -1.69 15.24 -8.25
CA ILE A 71 -1.97 15.67 -9.63
C ILE A 71 -0.75 16.42 -10.21
N GLU A 72 -0.17 17.35 -9.45
CA GLU A 72 1.02 18.10 -9.85
C GLU A 72 2.24 17.20 -10.06
N ARG A 73 2.47 16.23 -9.17
CA ARG A 73 3.59 15.28 -9.25
C ARG A 73 3.49 14.38 -10.48
N THR A 74 2.29 13.90 -10.77
CA THR A 74 2.08 12.86 -11.78
C THR A 74 1.68 13.40 -13.15
N GLY A 75 1.20 14.66 -13.20
CA GLY A 75 0.71 15.30 -14.42
C GLY A 75 -0.60 14.71 -14.97
N VAL A 76 -1.18 13.72 -14.29
CA VAL A 76 -2.44 13.06 -14.66
C VAL A 76 -3.58 13.45 -13.73
N GLN A 77 -4.81 13.20 -14.18
CA GLN A 77 -5.98 13.35 -13.34
C GLN A 77 -5.84 12.48 -12.07
N PHE A 78 -6.46 12.92 -10.98
CA PHE A 78 -6.46 12.18 -9.72
C PHE A 78 -6.84 10.70 -9.89
N GLN A 79 -5.85 9.84 -9.64
CA GLN A 79 -5.97 8.38 -9.68
C GLN A 79 -5.27 7.81 -8.44
N VAL A 80 -5.92 6.86 -7.79
CA VAL A 80 -5.40 6.17 -6.59
C VAL A 80 -5.74 4.68 -6.68
N PRO A 81 -4.92 3.78 -6.12
CA PRO A 81 -3.65 4.03 -5.43
C PRO A 81 -2.53 4.50 -6.37
N PHE A 82 -1.59 5.26 -5.81
CA PHE A 82 -0.30 5.55 -6.45
C PHE A 82 0.82 5.15 -5.48
N LEU A 83 1.75 4.32 -5.95
CA LEU A 83 2.88 3.83 -5.17
C LEU A 83 4.17 4.46 -5.73
N SER A 84 4.98 5.04 -4.84
CA SER A 84 6.32 5.51 -5.15
C SER A 84 7.31 4.70 -4.31
N ASP A 85 8.18 3.95 -4.99
CA ASP A 85 9.18 3.10 -4.38
C ASP A 85 10.58 3.73 -4.45
N PRO A 86 11.11 4.27 -3.33
CA PRO A 86 12.44 4.89 -3.32
C PRO A 86 13.59 3.88 -3.44
N ASN A 87 13.34 2.58 -3.25
CA ASN A 87 14.39 1.55 -3.32
C ASN A 87 14.73 1.21 -4.77
N THR A 88 13.74 1.25 -5.66
CA THR A 88 13.88 0.93 -7.10
C THR A 88 13.75 2.16 -7.99
N GLY A 89 13.21 3.27 -7.46
CA GLY A 89 12.89 4.47 -8.24
C GLY A 89 11.64 4.34 -9.09
N VAL A 90 10.82 3.30 -8.85
CA VAL A 90 9.62 3.00 -9.62
C VAL A 90 8.42 3.75 -9.05
N GLU A 91 7.62 4.35 -9.94
CA GLU A 91 6.35 4.98 -9.63
C GLU A 91 5.24 4.31 -10.44
N LEU A 92 4.21 3.80 -9.76
CA LEU A 92 3.16 2.97 -10.37
C LEU A 92 1.75 3.45 -9.98
N PHE A 93 0.86 3.32 -10.95
CA PHE A 93 -0.59 3.41 -10.76
C PHE A 93 -1.20 2.02 -10.82
N GLU A 94 -2.53 1.95 -10.68
CA GLU A 94 -3.35 0.76 -10.78
C GLU A 94 -3.07 -0.28 -9.68
N SER A 95 -4.11 -0.61 -8.91
CA SER A 95 -3.95 -1.57 -7.82
C SER A 95 -3.46 -2.95 -8.27
N PRO A 96 -3.88 -3.53 -9.41
CA PRO A 96 -3.37 -4.84 -9.86
C PRO A 96 -1.88 -4.79 -10.17
N ASP A 97 -1.45 -3.81 -10.97
CA ASP A 97 -0.06 -3.65 -11.39
C ASP A 97 0.88 -3.45 -10.19
N ILE A 98 0.43 -2.68 -9.19
CA ILE A 98 1.16 -2.51 -7.93
C ILE A 98 1.29 -3.84 -7.17
N LEU A 99 0.23 -4.66 -7.13
CA LEU A 99 0.27 -5.95 -6.43
C LEU A 99 1.22 -6.93 -7.12
N ASP A 100 1.17 -6.98 -8.45
CA ASP A 100 2.04 -7.84 -9.26
C ASP A 100 3.51 -7.41 -9.10
N TYR A 101 3.79 -6.10 -9.15
CA TYR A 101 5.12 -5.55 -8.87
C TYR A 101 5.63 -5.91 -7.46
N LEU A 102 4.78 -5.76 -6.44
CA LEU A 102 5.15 -6.09 -5.07
C LEU A 102 5.45 -7.59 -4.89
N GLU A 103 4.70 -8.45 -5.58
CA GLU A 103 4.97 -9.89 -5.57
C GLU A 103 6.28 -10.20 -6.30
N GLU A 104 6.51 -9.63 -7.49
CA GLU A 104 7.71 -9.92 -8.29
C GLU A 104 9.01 -9.44 -7.62
N VAL A 105 9.01 -8.25 -7.03
CA VAL A 105 10.23 -7.61 -6.52
C VAL A 105 10.56 -7.97 -5.07
N TYR A 106 9.53 -8.17 -4.24
CA TYR A 106 9.68 -8.28 -2.78
C TYR A 106 9.37 -9.68 -2.22
N THR A 107 9.23 -10.68 -3.11
CA THR A 107 9.22 -12.09 -2.74
C THR A 107 10.47 -12.82 -3.22
N ALA A 108 10.74 -13.98 -2.62
CA ALA A 108 11.90 -14.83 -2.90
C ALA A 108 11.51 -16.12 -3.63
#